data_AF-A0A9D8BUL0-F1
#
_entry.id   AF-A0A9D8BUL0-F1
#
_cell.length_a   1.000
_cell.length_b   1.000
_cell.length_c   1.000
_cell.angle_alpha   90.00
_cell.angle_beta   90.00
_cell.angle_gamma   90.00
#
_symmetry.space_group_name_H-M   'P 1'
#
loop_
_entity.id
_entity.type
_entity.pdbx_description
1 polymer ?
#
loop_
_entity_poly.entity_id
_entity_poly.type
_entity_poly.pdbx_seq_one_letter_code
_entity_poly.pdbx_strand_id
1 'polypeptide(L)' 'MSEPEAIAPSHRDPLPKIWDENSKIGDMLRGRRGLIVGVANEHSIAFGCAAKLRGFGAEVA' A
#
# COMPACT_ATOMS: atom_id res chain seq x y z
N MET A 1 -26.36 34.73 -7.35
CA MET A 1 -26.09 33.80 -6.24
C MET A 1 -25.74 32.48 -6.88
N SER A 2 -24.45 32.19 -7.04
CA SER A 2 -23.97 31.00 -7.73
C SER A 2 -24.03 29.81 -6.77
N GLU A 3 -24.67 28.72 -7.19
CA GLU A 3 -24.78 27.48 -6.43
C GLU A 3 -23.37 26.91 -6.11
N PRO A 4 -23.17 26.27 -4.95
CA PRO A 4 -21.92 25.58 -4.68
C PRO A 4 -21.82 24.37 -5.60
N GLU A 5 -20.86 24.43 -6.53
CA GLU A 5 -20.50 23.34 -7.43
C GLU A 5 -20.21 22.08 -6.60
N ALA A 6 -21.14 21.12 -6.66
CA ALA A 6 -21.01 19.85 -5.97
C ALA A 6 -19.74 19.16 -6.47
N ILE A 7 -18.78 18.96 -5.58
CA ILE A 7 -17.52 18.28 -5.84
C ILE A 7 -17.86 16.90 -6.42
N ALA A 8 -17.66 16.74 -7.73
CA ALA A 8 -17.86 15.47 -8.41
C ALA A 8 -17.01 14.40 -7.71
N PRO A 9 -17.53 13.19 -7.47
CA PRO A 9 -16.76 12.13 -6.82
C PRO A 9 -15.51 11.90 -7.66
N SER A 10 -14.34 12.18 -7.07
CA SER A 10 -13.06 12.01 -7.70
C SER A 10 -12.99 10.59 -8.27
N HIS A 11 -12.74 10.53 -9.57
CA HIS A 11 -12.40 9.37 -10.37
C HIS A 11 -11.85 8.23 -9.51
N ARG A 12 -12.72 7.28 -9.13
CA ARG A 12 -12.34 6.09 -8.35
C ARG A 12 -11.10 5.52 -9.00
N ASP A 13 -10.04 5.37 -8.21
CA ASP A 13 -8.85 4.65 -8.63
C ASP A 13 -9.31 3.35 -9.33
N PRO A 14 -9.04 3.18 -10.64
CA PRO A 14 -9.51 2.02 -11.39
C PRO A 14 -8.84 0.74 -10.90
N LEU A 15 -7.78 0.85 -10.09
CA LEU A 15 -7.11 -0.30 -9.53
C LEU A 15 -7.96 -0.91 -8.41
N PRO A 16 -8.02 -2.26 -8.37
CA PRO A 16 -8.69 -2.94 -7.27
C PRO A 16 -7.97 -2.59 -5.96
N LYS A 17 -8.73 -2.15 -4.95
CA LYS A 17 -8.19 -1.95 -3.61
C LYS A 17 -7.75 -3.32 -3.06
N ILE A 18 -6.44 -3.53 -2.97
CA ILE A 18 -5.84 -4.83 -2.59
C ILE A 18 -5.68 -5.03 -1.07
N TRP A 19 -6.10 -4.04 -0.29
CA TRP A 19 -5.87 -3.91 1.15
C TRP A 19 -7.09 -3.28 1.82
N ASP A 20 -7.34 -3.58 3.09
CA ASP A 20 -8.47 -3.03 3.86
C ASP A 20 -7.94 -2.22 5.05
N GLU A 21 -8.48 -1.02 5.23
CA GLU A 21 -8.08 -0.08 6.30
C GLU A 21 -8.55 -0.51 7.68
N ASN A 22 -9.58 -1.35 7.75
CA ASN A 22 -10.08 -1.92 9.00
C ASN A 22 -9.30 -3.17 9.42
N SER A 23 -8.45 -3.71 8.54
CA SER A 23 -7.60 -4.85 8.85
C SER A 23 -6.51 -4.47 9.85
N LYS A 24 -6.16 -5.40 10.74
CA LYS A 24 -5.03 -5.21 11.65
C LYS A 24 -3.77 -4.95 10.83
N ILE A 25 -2.91 -4.05 11.31
CA ILE A 25 -1.69 -3.63 10.61
C ILE A 25 -0.85 -4.84 10.12
N GLY A 26 -0.74 -5.90 10.92
CA GLY A 26 0.01 -7.11 10.58
C GLY A 26 -0.61 -8.01 9.50
N ASP A 27 -1.88 -7.80 9.16
CA ASP A 27 -2.65 -8.64 8.24
C ASP A 27 -2.98 -7.93 6.91
N MET A 28 -2.64 -6.64 6.78
CA MET A 28 -3.04 -5.79 5.64
C MET A 28 -2.60 -6.34 4.29
N LEU A 29 -1.49 -7.06 4.23
CA LEU A 29 -0.92 -7.64 3.01
C LEU A 29 -0.77 -9.17 3.10
N ARG A 30 -1.47 -9.82 4.03
CA ARG A 30 -1.40 -11.26 4.22
C ARG A 30 -1.75 -12.01 2.93
N GLY A 31 -0.86 -12.92 2.52
CA GLY A 31 -1.01 -13.73 1.30
C GLY A 31 -0.70 -12.97 0.00
N ARG A 32 -0.22 -11.73 0.07
CA ARG A 32 0.29 -10.98 -1.09
C ARG A 32 1.78 -11.26 -1.28
N ARG A 33 2.19 -11.42 -2.53
CA ARG A 33 3.59 -11.60 -2.94
C ARG A 33 4.10 -10.38 -3.67
N GLY A 34 5.31 -9.93 -3.35
CA GLY A 34 5.94 -8.77 -3.98
C GLY A 34 7.45 -8.96 -4.19
N LEU A 35 7.97 -8.31 -5.23
CA LEU A 35 9.40 -8.21 -5.50
C LEU A 35 9.88 -6.81 -5.09
N ILE A 36 10.89 -6.72 -4.24
CA ILE A 36 11.52 -5.45 -3.90
C ILE A 36 12.92 -5.39 -4.53
N VAL A 37 13.11 -4.40 -5.40
CA VAL A 37 14.38 -4.19 -6.11
C VAL A 37 15.14 -2.99 -5.54
N GLY A 38 16.44 -2.92 -5.81
CA GLY A 38 17.28 -1.78 -5.39
C GLY A 38 17.68 -1.79 -3.92
N VAL A 39 17.68 -2.96 -3.27
CA VAL A 39 18.20 -3.13 -1.92
C VAL A 39 19.72 -2.99 -1.94
N ALA A 40 20.24 -1.89 -1.41
CA ALA A 40 21.68 -1.64 -1.37
C ALA A 40 22.32 -2.15 -0.06
N ASN A 41 21.69 -1.88 1.08
CA ASN A 41 22.09 -2.30 2.42
C ASN A 41 20.93 -2.06 3.41
N GLU A 42 21.15 -2.34 4.70
CA GLU A 42 20.18 -2.16 5.79
C GLU A 42 19.68 -0.72 6.00
N HIS A 43 20.44 0.27 5.51
CA HIS A 43 20.06 1.68 5.57
C HIS A 43 19.34 2.16 4.31
N SER A 44 19.20 1.32 3.29
CA SER A 44 18.49 1.68 2.06
C SER A 44 16.97 1.71 2.26
N ILE A 45 16.29 2.59 1.52
CA ILE A 45 14.83 2.73 1.56
C ILE A 45 14.14 1.41 1.19
N ALA A 46 14.65 0.73 0.16
CA ALA A 46 14.12 -0.56 -0.29
C ALA A 46 14.17 -1.63 0.81
N PHE A 47 15.25 -1.67 1.61
CA PHE A 47 15.35 -2.57 2.76
C PHE A 47 14.28 -2.27 3.81
N GLY A 48 14.10 -0.99 4.15
CA GLY A 48 13.06 -0.55 5.09
C GLY A 48 11.65 -0.91 4.61
N CYS A 49 11.36 -0.72 3.32
CA CYS A 49 10.11 -1.15 2.70
C CYS A 49 9.92 -2.67 2.81
N ALA A 50 10.93 -3.48 2.46
CA ALA A 50 10.86 -4.93 2.58
C ALA A 50 10.57 -5.39 4.01
N ALA A 51 11.22 -4.77 5.01
CA ALA A 51 11.00 -5.08 6.42
C ALA A 51 9.56 -4.77 6.87
N LYS A 52 9.02 -3.61 6.48
CA LYS A 52 7.64 -3.22 6.82
C LYS A 52 6.58 -4.05 6.10
N LEU A 53 6.77 -4.34 4.82
CA LEU A 53 5.86 -5.17 4.04
C LEU A 53 5.77 -6.59 4.59
N ARG A 54 6.91 -7.18 5.01
CA ARG A 54 6.92 -8.46 5.75
C ARG A 54 6.17 -8.36 7.07
N GLY A 55 6.34 -7.24 7.80
CA GLY A 55 5.59 -6.96 9.02
C GLY A 55 4.08 -6.84 8.81
N PHE A 56 3.62 -6.54 7.60
CA PHE A 56 2.20 -6.51 7.21
C PHE A 56 1.70 -7.84 6.61
N GLY A 57 2.51 -8.91 6.69
CA GLY A 57 2.15 -10.26 6.26
C GLY A 57 2.42 -10.56 4.78
N ALA A 58 3.13 -9.69 4.07
CA ALA A 58 3.51 -9.94 2.68
C ALA A 58 4.69 -10.92 2.57
N GLU A 59 4.66 -11.77 1.56
CA GLU A 59 5.79 -12.57 1.13
C GLU A 59 6.63 -11.75 0.14
N VAL A 60 7.83 -11.33 0.58
CA VAL A 60 8.71 -10.46 -0.22
C VAL A 60 9.97 -11.21 -0.64
N ALA A 61 10.18 -11.28 -1.96
CA ALA A 61 11.41 -11.74 -2.60
C ALA A 61 12.42 -10.59 -2.78
#